data_AF-E8UAW7-F1
#
_entry.id   AF-E8UAW7-F1
#
_cell.length_a   1.000
_cell.length_b   1.000
_cell.length_c   1.000
_cell.angle_alpha   90.00
_cell.angle_beta   90.00
_cell.angle_gamma   90.00
#
_symmetry.space_group_name_H-M   'P 1'
#
loop_
_entity.id
_entity.type
_entity.pdbx_description
1 polymer ?
#
loop_
_entity_poly.entity_id
_entity_poly.type
_entity_poly.pdbx_seq_one_letter_code
_entity_poly.pdbx_strand_id
1 'polypeptide(L)' 'MTHPAFESKEIGPQVLAYPDLADRWRTAAQQGAIKNLGRYTAILDADLASAVRATLPNLTAYAYDVHGGAIQPTPR' A
#
# COMPACT_ATOMS: atom_id res chain seq x y z
N MET A 1 4.43 -3.68 -14.57
CA MET A 1 4.07 -2.34 -14.03
C MET A 1 4.36 -2.45 -12.54
N THR A 2 5.35 -1.71 -12.08
CA THR A 2 5.84 -1.81 -10.71
C THR A 2 4.93 -1.01 -9.80
N HIS A 3 4.33 -1.65 -8.80
CA HIS A 3 3.48 -1.00 -7.82
C HIS A 3 4.18 -0.99 -6.45
N PRO A 4 4.14 0.13 -5.72
CA PRO A 4 4.65 0.20 -4.36
C PRO A 4 3.75 -0.61 -3.41
N ALA A 5 4.35 -1.49 -2.59
CA ALA A 5 3.63 -2.13 -1.49
C ALA A 5 4.41 -2.02 -0.18
N PHE A 6 3.70 -2.10 0.94
CA PHE A 6 4.25 -1.71 2.23
C PHE A 6 4.30 -2.93 3.15
N GLU A 7 5.46 -3.16 3.76
CA GLU A 7 5.64 -4.17 4.79
C GLU A 7 5.06 -3.65 6.11
N SER A 8 3.75 -3.72 6.20
CA SER A 8 3.06 -3.64 7.47
C SER A 8 1.85 -4.57 7.42
N LYS A 9 1.76 -5.43 8.45
CA LYS A 9 0.63 -6.33 8.68
C LYS A 9 -0.70 -5.57 8.61
N GLU A 10 -0.70 -4.34 9.12
CA GLU A 10 -1.84 -3.45 9.18
C GLU A 10 -1.37 -1.99 9.03
N ILE A 11 -1.24 -1.51 7.80
CA ILE A 11 -1.05 -0.06 7.58
C ILE A 11 -2.33 0.70 7.92
N GLY A 12 -3.49 0.07 7.67
CA GLY A 12 -4.82 0.67 7.81
C GLY A 12 -4.98 1.59 9.02
N PRO A 13 -4.73 1.16 10.26
CA PRO A 13 -4.88 2.02 11.43
C PRO A 13 -3.92 3.23 11.46
N GLN A 14 -2.70 3.11 10.92
CA GLN A 14 -1.78 4.24 10.79
C GLN A 14 -2.23 5.22 9.72
N VAL A 15 -2.78 4.71 8.60
CA VAL A 15 -3.30 5.55 7.51
C VAL A 15 -4.58 6.28 7.95
N LEU A 16 -5.44 5.60 8.71
CA LEU A 16 -6.69 6.14 9.26
C LEU A 16 -6.46 7.22 10.33
N ALA A 17 -5.25 7.33 10.89
CA ALA A 17 -4.90 8.42 11.80
C ALA A 17 -4.75 9.77 11.09
N TYR A 18 -4.65 9.78 9.75
CA TYR A 18 -4.54 10.99 8.93
C TYR A 18 -5.81 11.16 8.08
N PRO A 19 -6.62 12.20 8.29
CA PRO A 19 -7.93 12.32 7.65
C PRO A 19 -7.88 12.38 6.12
N ASP A 20 -6.90 13.07 5.53
CA ASP A 20 -6.73 13.16 4.06
C ASP A 20 -6.38 11.79 3.44
N LEU A 21 -5.58 11.02 4.17
CA LEU A 21 -5.12 9.69 3.76
C LEU A 21 -6.17 8.62 4.02
N ALA A 22 -6.97 8.78 5.07
CA ALA A 22 -8.09 7.90 5.42
C ALA A 22 -9.16 7.86 4.31
N ASP A 23 -9.46 9.01 3.72
CA ASP A 23 -10.47 9.10 2.65
C ASP A 23 -9.99 8.41 1.36
N ARG A 24 -8.75 8.70 0.94
CA ARG A 24 -8.10 8.03 -0.19
C ARG A 24 -7.96 6.52 0.04
N TRP A 25 -7.58 6.12 1.25
CA TRP A 25 -7.49 4.71 1.63
C TRP A 25 -8.83 3.99 1.52
N ARG A 26 -9.91 4.59 2.02
CA ARG A 26 -11.26 4.03 1.90
C ARG A 26 -11.68 3.88 0.45
N THR A 27 -11.42 4.90 -0.37
CA THR A 27 -11.72 4.87 -1.81
C THR A 27 -10.97 3.74 -2.52
N ALA A 28 -9.66 3.62 -2.28
CA ALA A 28 -8.84 2.55 -2.86
C ALA A 28 -9.26 1.16 -2.36
N ALA A 29 -9.66 1.03 -1.09
CA ALA A 29 -10.18 -0.22 -0.54
C ALA A 29 -11.49 -0.64 -1.23
N GLN A 30 -12.42 0.29 -1.44
CA GLN A 30 -13.69 0.05 -2.15
C GLN A 30 -13.47 -0.35 -3.62
N GLN A 31 -12.42 0.18 -4.26
CA GLN A 31 -12.04 -0.16 -5.63
C GLN A 31 -11.24 -1.48 -5.75
N GLY A 32 -10.93 -2.14 -4.62
CA GLY A 32 -10.11 -3.35 -4.62
C GLY A 32 -8.62 -3.10 -4.92
N ALA A 33 -8.17 -1.85 -4.82
CA ALA A 33 -6.78 -1.45 -5.01
C ALA A 33 -5.89 -1.74 -3.77
N ILE A 34 -6.48 -2.19 -2.65
CA ILE A 34 -5.75 -2.60 -1.45
C ILE A 34 -5.83 -4.11 -1.30
N LYS A 35 -4.69 -4.78 -1.30
CA LYS A 35 -4.59 -6.23 -1.10
C LYS A 35 -3.80 -6.55 0.16
N ASN A 36 -4.43 -7.27 1.09
CA ASN A 36 -3.73 -7.81 2.24
C ASN A 36 -3.09 -9.16 1.86
N LEU A 37 -1.77 -9.28 2.05
CA LEU A 37 -0.97 -10.46 1.75
C LEU A 37 -0.42 -11.11 3.04
N GLY A 38 -1.20 -11.03 4.13
CA GLY A 38 -0.84 -11.54 5.44
C GLY A 38 0.13 -10.63 6.19
N ARG A 39 1.41 -10.60 5.79
CA ARG A 39 2.44 -9.77 6.43
C ARG A 39 2.61 -8.40 5.76
N TYR A 40 2.13 -8.29 4.52
CA TYR A 40 2.28 -7.11 3.68
C TYR A 40 0.90 -6.58 3.30
N THR A 41 0.81 -5.26 3.14
CA THR A 41 -0.36 -4.64 2.54
C THR A 41 0.08 -3.97 1.25
N ALA A 42 -0.45 -4.48 0.14
CA ALA A 42 -0.16 -3.95 -1.18
C ALA A 42 -1.18 -2.90 -1.59
N ILE A 43 -0.66 -1.78 -2.08
CA ILE A 43 -1.45 -0.68 -2.59
C ILE A 43 -1.20 -0.62 -4.10
N LEU A 44 -2.19 -1.03 -4.87
CA LEU A 44 -2.15 -1.01 -6.33
C LEU A 44 -2.33 0.40 -6.89
N ASP A 45 -2.84 1.32 -6.09
CA ASP A 45 -2.96 2.74 -6.41
C ASP A 45 -1.64 3.49 -6.14
N ALA A 46 -1.03 4.00 -7.20
CA ALA A 46 0.29 4.63 -7.13
C ALA A 46 0.26 6.02 -6.44
N ASP A 47 -0.85 6.76 -6.52
CA ASP A 47 -1.01 8.05 -5.87
C ASP A 47 -1.13 7.86 -4.35
N LEU A 48 -2.03 6.98 -3.92
CA LEU A 48 -2.22 6.62 -2.52
C LEU A 48 -0.93 6.10 -1.91
N ALA A 49 -0.21 5.22 -2.60
CA ALA A 49 1.05 4.72 -2.10
C ALA A 49 2.11 5.83 -1.97
N SER A 50 2.18 6.76 -2.92
CA SER A 50 3.08 7.91 -2.81
C SER A 50 2.71 8.79 -1.61
N ALA A 51 1.41 9.03 -1.39
CA ALA A 51 0.90 9.78 -0.24
C ALA A 51 1.18 9.08 1.11
N VAL A 52 0.97 7.76 1.17
CA VAL A 52 1.30 6.93 2.35
C VAL A 52 2.78 7.03 2.64
N ARG A 53 3.66 6.88 1.63
CA ARG A 53 5.11 6.97 1.81
C ARG A 53 5.57 8.36 2.25
N ALA A 54 4.94 9.42 1.75
CA ALA A 54 5.26 10.79 2.13
C ALA A 54 4.83 11.09 3.58
N THR A 55 3.68 10.58 4.00
CA THR A 55 3.10 10.85 5.32
C THR A 55 3.64 9.93 6.41
N LEU A 56 3.92 8.69 6.05
CA LEU A 56 4.43 7.64 6.93
C LEU A 56 5.79 7.17 6.42
N PRO A 57 6.84 8.01 6.48
CA PRO A 57 8.19 7.65 6.02
C PRO A 57 8.81 6.51 6.84
N ASN A 58 8.27 6.25 8.04
CA ASN A 58 8.70 5.17 8.93
C ASN A 58 8.19 3.78 8.50
N LEU A 59 7.24 3.71 7.56
CA LEU A 59 6.81 2.44 7.00
C LEU A 59 7.81 1.94 5.95
N THR A 60 8.24 0.70 6.13
CA THR A 60 9.10 0.05 5.13
C THR A 60 8.30 -0.22 3.86
N ALA A 61 8.57 0.55 2.82
CA ALA A 61 7.98 0.38 1.50
C ALA A 61 8.91 -0.45 0.61
N TYR A 62 8.39 -1.51 0.01
CA TYR A 62 9.06 -2.35 -0.98
C TYR A 62 8.43 -2.13 -2.36
N ALA A 63 9.23 -2.31 -3.41
CA ALA A 63 8.72 -2.33 -4.77
C ALA A 63 8.30 -3.76 -5.10
N TYR A 64 7.11 -3.94 -5.69
CA TYR A 64 6.65 -5.25 -6.14
C TYR A 64 6.20 -5.12 -7.59
N ASP A 65 6.51 -6.12 -8.40
CA ASP A 65 5.91 -6.26 -9.72
C ASP A 65 4.69 -7.18 -9.63
N VAL A 66 3.57 -6.72 -10.19
CA VAL A 66 2.34 -7.51 -10.27
C VAL A 66 2.44 -8.35 -11.54
N HIS A 67 2.91 -9.59 -11.41
CA HIS A 67 2.90 -10.57 -12.50
C HIS A 67 1.68 -11.49 -12.37
N GLY A 68 0.71 -11.35 -13.30
CA GLY A 68 -0.41 -12.29 -13.42
C GLY A 68 -1.31 -12.42 -12.18
N GLY A 69 -1.36 -11.39 -11.32
CA GLY A 69 -2.13 -11.41 -10.07
C GLY A 69 -1.36 -11.87 -8.83
N ALA A 70 -0.12 -12.37 -8.98
CA ALA A 70 0.78 -12.65 -7.88
C ALA A 70 1.61 -11.40 -7.56
N ILE A 71 1.55 -10.96 -6.30
CA ILE A 71 2.36 -9.87 -5.78
C ILE A 71 3.63 -10.51 -5.20
N GLN A 72 4.77 -10.34 -5.87
CA GLN A 72 6.06 -10.86 -5.41
C GLN A 72 6.97 -9.70 -4.97
N PRO A 73 7.52 -9.73 -3.74
CA PRO A 73 8.51 -8.75 -3.31
C PRO A 73 9.75 -8.89 -4.17
N THR A 74 10.12 -7.82 -4.87
CA THR A 74 11.41 -7.76 -5.55
C THR A 74 12.44 -7.36 -4.50
N PRO A 75 13.40 -8.24 -4.15
CA PRO A 75 14.51 -7.82 -3.29
C PRO A 75 15.29 -6.71 -4.01
N ARG A 76 15.70 -5.69 -3.24
CA ARG A 76 16.63 -4.65 -3.71
C ARG A 76 17.98 -5.23 -4.08
#